data_AF-A0A822J5V2-F1
#
_entry.id   AF-A0A822J5V2-F1
#
_cell.length_a   1.000
_cell.length_b   1.000
_cell.length_c   1.000
_cell.angle_alpha   90.00
_cell.angle_beta   90.00
_cell.angle_gamma   90.00
#
_symmetry.space_group_name_H-M   'P 1'
#
loop_
_entity.id
_entity.type
_entity.pdbx_description
1 polymer ?
#
loop_
_entity_poly.entity_id
_entity_poly.type
_entity_poly.pdbx_seq_one_letter_code
_entity_poly.pdbx_strand_id
1 'polypeptide(L)'
;MKRKIVKFSLLTIIIISLITPLIYSFTFFNGFAGQIKPTDYPPDWYEINDFLNEDKQDFKILFLPWHQYMDFGWINNTNKRIANPAKYFFDKEVISGTNAEIGDVYREVNTPEQIYIDSLLDKRDDITDMGKLISILNVKYVILTSESDFKKYFFLFNQTDLELVKQTKNLYVFKNKNDVSKIYQTDDIDNIGAQKVGLSYEQLNPVKYRLEDNRSKKYIVFAEPFSKDWKLGGKAPLQAYGVVNAFENSGKEIIFERFYRINLPAYVISILAFIGLILIYPGLEKRKNKL
;
A
#
# COMPACT_ATOMS: atom_id res chain seq x y z
N MET A 1 -41.34 27.26 38.91
CA MET A 1 -40.53 26.24 39.62
C MET A 1 -40.12 25.07 38.72
N LYS A 2 -41.07 24.31 38.12
CA LYS A 2 -40.77 23.17 37.22
C LYS A 2 -39.77 23.48 36.08
N ARG A 3 -39.91 24.62 35.40
CA ARG A 3 -39.04 25.01 34.26
C ARG A 3 -37.58 25.29 34.65
N LYS A 4 -37.32 25.76 35.88
CA LYS A 4 -35.95 25.95 36.43
C LYS A 4 -35.31 24.62 36.81
N ILE A 5 -36.10 23.71 37.40
CA ILE A 5 -35.66 22.34 37.74
C ILE A 5 -35.28 21.58 36.46
N VAL A 6 -36.12 21.63 35.42
CA VAL A 6 -35.83 20.99 34.12
C VAL A 6 -34.54 21.54 33.48
N LYS A 7 -34.33 22.87 33.48
CA LYS A 7 -33.10 23.48 32.96
C LYS A 7 -31.86 23.05 33.75
N PHE A 8 -31.95 22.97 35.07
CA PHE A 8 -30.86 22.53 35.92
C PHE A 8 -30.51 21.06 35.67
N SER A 9 -31.51 20.17 35.63
CA SER A 9 -31.31 18.76 35.30
C SER A 9 -30.70 18.55 33.91
N LEU A 10 -31.15 19.30 32.90
CA LEU A 10 -30.56 19.26 31.55
C LEU A 10 -29.10 19.73 31.55
N LEU A 11 -28.78 20.81 32.27
CA LEU A 11 -27.41 21.30 32.39
C LEU A 11 -26.50 20.27 33.09
N THR A 12 -26.99 19.64 34.16
CA THR A 12 -26.26 18.57 34.85
C THR A 12 -26.01 17.37 33.93
N ILE A 13 -27.02 16.93 33.16
CA ILE A 13 -26.87 15.84 32.18
C ILE A 13 -25.83 16.22 31.11
N ILE A 14 -25.87 17.45 30.59
CA ILE A 14 -24.88 17.92 29.60
C ILE A 14 -23.46 17.91 30.20
N ILE A 15 -23.30 18.45 31.41
CA ILE A 15 -22.00 18.48 32.10
C ILE A 15 -21.48 17.07 32.34
N ILE A 16 -22.32 16.15 32.84
CA ILE A 16 -21.94 14.75 33.05
C ILE A 16 -21.55 14.12 31.71
N SER A 17 -22.36 14.24 30.66
CA SER A 17 -22.06 13.69 29.33
C SER A 17 -20.76 14.22 28.73
N LEU A 18 -20.36 15.46 29.03
CA LEU A 18 -19.09 16.04 28.57
C LEU A 18 -17.90 15.63 29.44
N ILE A 19 -18.09 15.46 30.75
CA ILE A 19 -17.02 15.12 31.70
C ILE A 19 -16.75 13.61 31.72
N THR A 20 -17.76 12.76 31.55
CA THR A 20 -17.61 11.29 31.60
C THR A 20 -16.54 10.77 30.63
N PRO A 21 -16.47 11.18 29.35
CA PRO A 21 -15.39 10.79 28.47
C PRO A 21 -14.02 11.23 28.97
N LEU A 22 -13.89 12.43 29.57
CA LEU A 22 -12.61 12.92 30.08
C LEU A 22 -12.14 12.11 31.32
N ILE A 23 -13.06 11.78 32.23
CA ILE A 23 -12.79 10.93 33.40
C ILE A 23 -12.48 9.49 32.98
N TYR A 24 -13.07 8.98 31.89
CA TYR A 24 -12.79 7.61 31.47
C TYR A 24 -11.53 7.51 30.58
N SER A 25 -11.28 8.54 29.77
CA SER A 25 -10.19 8.55 28.78
C SER A 25 -8.85 9.01 29.34
N PHE A 26 -8.76 9.47 30.60
CA PHE A 26 -7.44 9.89 31.15
C PHE A 26 -6.43 8.74 31.11
N THR A 27 -6.91 7.50 31.21
CA THR A 27 -6.06 6.30 31.12
C THR A 27 -5.42 6.13 29.74
N PHE A 28 -6.03 6.64 28.66
CA PHE A 28 -5.48 6.54 27.31
C PHE A 28 -4.15 7.30 27.14
N PHE A 29 -3.96 8.41 27.86
CA PHE A 29 -2.79 9.28 27.71
C PHE A 29 -1.44 8.66 28.15
N ASN A 30 -1.44 7.43 28.64
CA ASN A 30 -0.22 6.68 28.91
C ASN A 30 -0.35 5.19 28.49
N GLY A 31 -0.99 4.93 27.34
CA GLY A 31 -1.20 3.56 26.86
C GLY A 31 -2.08 2.76 27.81
N PHE A 32 -3.24 3.29 28.19
CA PHE A 32 -4.16 2.65 29.15
C PHE A 32 -3.50 2.43 30.52
N ALA A 33 -2.89 3.49 31.08
CA ALA A 33 -2.13 3.44 32.33
C ALA A 33 -0.98 2.40 32.32
N GLY A 34 -0.23 2.33 31.21
CA GLY A 34 0.94 1.47 31.04
C GLY A 34 0.62 0.03 30.63
N GLN A 35 -0.66 -0.29 30.35
CA GLN A 35 -1.08 -1.59 29.84
C GLN A 35 -0.61 -1.84 28.40
N ILE A 36 -0.54 -0.79 27.58
CA ILE A 36 -0.03 -0.84 26.22
C ILE A 36 1.38 -0.23 26.22
N LYS A 37 2.34 -1.02 25.78
CA LYS A 37 3.74 -0.60 25.60
C LYS A 37 4.13 -0.72 24.13
N PRO A 38 4.89 0.24 23.58
CA PRO A 38 5.44 0.08 22.25
C PRO A 38 6.43 -1.08 22.23
N THR A 39 6.47 -1.80 21.12
CA THR A 39 7.54 -2.75 20.79
C THR A 39 8.24 -2.22 19.56
N ASP A 40 9.57 -2.18 19.60
CA ASP A 40 10.38 -1.73 18.47
C ASP A 40 10.63 -2.90 17.50
N TYR A 41 10.90 -2.56 16.25
CA TYR A 41 11.30 -3.53 15.24
C TYR A 41 12.71 -4.07 15.55
N PRO A 42 13.01 -5.31 15.14
CA PRO A 42 14.36 -5.85 15.26
C PRO A 42 15.40 -4.97 14.54
N PRO A 43 16.65 -4.84 15.06
CA PRO A 43 17.68 -3.99 14.44
C PRO A 43 17.98 -4.32 12.98
N ASP A 44 17.84 -5.59 12.59
CA ASP A 44 18.10 -6.03 11.23
C ASP A 44 17.03 -5.58 10.22
N TRP A 45 15.83 -5.20 10.66
CA TRP A 45 14.85 -4.56 9.78
C TRP A 45 15.36 -3.19 9.31
N TYR A 46 15.89 -2.37 10.22
CA TYR A 46 16.51 -1.08 9.88
C TYR A 46 17.72 -1.27 8.96
N GLU A 47 18.57 -2.26 9.26
CA GLU A 47 19.73 -2.61 8.44
C GLU A 47 19.37 -2.99 6.99
N ILE A 48 18.23 -3.69 6.80
CA ILE A 48 17.72 -4.02 5.47
C ILE A 48 17.11 -2.79 4.80
N ASN A 49 16.37 -1.94 5.52
CA ASN A 49 15.81 -0.71 4.95
C ASN A 49 16.93 0.23 4.44
N ASP A 50 17.98 0.42 5.23
CA ASP A 50 19.15 1.22 4.83
C ASP A 50 19.82 0.65 3.59
N PHE A 51 20.05 -0.67 3.55
CA PHE A 51 20.58 -1.37 2.38
C PHE A 51 19.73 -1.15 1.12
N LEU A 52 18.40 -1.24 1.23
CA LEU A 52 17.48 -1.01 0.11
C LEU A 52 17.48 0.46 -0.35
N ASN A 53 17.72 1.39 0.57
CA ASN A 53 17.79 2.82 0.30
C ASN A 53 19.11 3.27 -0.34
N GLU A 54 20.18 2.47 -0.28
CA GLU A 54 21.39 2.70 -1.06
C GLU A 54 21.10 2.63 -2.57
N ASP A 55 20.18 1.75 -2.98
CA ASP A 55 19.69 1.62 -4.35
C ASP A 55 18.70 2.76 -4.68
N LYS A 56 19.16 3.73 -5.48
CA LYS A 56 18.39 4.93 -5.83
C LYS A 56 17.33 4.72 -6.91
N GLN A 57 17.24 3.53 -7.49
CA GLN A 57 16.21 3.23 -8.47
C GLN A 57 14.80 3.24 -7.84
N ASP A 58 13.79 3.57 -8.63
CA ASP A 58 12.38 3.39 -8.29
C ASP A 58 11.98 1.91 -8.52
N PHE A 59 11.82 1.17 -7.43
CA PHE A 59 11.46 -0.24 -7.43
C PHE A 59 10.50 -0.58 -6.30
N LYS A 60 9.81 -1.71 -6.46
CA LYS A 60 8.97 -2.33 -5.44
C LYS A 60 9.67 -3.52 -4.79
N ILE A 61 9.22 -3.84 -3.58
CA ILE A 61 9.64 -5.01 -2.81
C ILE A 61 8.47 -5.98 -2.74
N LEU A 62 8.73 -7.27 -2.97
CA LEU A 62 7.77 -8.32 -2.61
C LEU A 62 8.13 -8.84 -1.21
N PHE A 63 7.24 -8.70 -0.25
CA PHE A 63 7.45 -9.16 1.12
C PHE A 63 6.67 -10.45 1.40
N LEU A 64 7.39 -11.46 1.90
CA LEU A 64 6.91 -12.80 2.17
C LEU A 64 7.26 -13.19 3.63
N PRO A 65 6.51 -14.09 4.28
CA PRO A 65 5.36 -14.86 3.77
C PRO A 65 4.13 -14.04 3.35
N TRP A 66 3.32 -14.61 2.46
CA TRP A 66 2.16 -13.98 1.85
C TRP A 66 0.93 -14.01 2.79
N HIS A 67 0.93 -13.12 3.79
CA HIS A 67 -0.12 -13.01 4.82
C HIS A 67 -0.43 -11.55 5.16
N GLN A 68 -1.72 -11.21 5.35
CA GLN A 68 -2.10 -9.92 5.94
C GLN A 68 -1.81 -9.88 7.44
N TYR A 69 -2.07 -10.99 8.13
CA TYR A 69 -1.84 -11.14 9.56
C TYR A 69 -0.97 -12.37 9.82
N MET A 70 0.16 -12.19 10.48
CA MET A 70 1.02 -13.31 10.84
C MET A 70 1.72 -13.09 12.17
N ASP A 71 2.22 -14.19 12.72
CA ASP A 71 2.88 -14.20 14.01
C ASP A 71 4.32 -13.73 13.84
N PHE A 72 4.74 -12.77 14.67
CA PHE A 72 6.11 -12.29 14.73
C PHE A 72 6.73 -12.62 16.08
N GLY A 73 7.84 -13.37 16.07
CA GLY A 73 8.48 -13.89 17.27
C GLY A 73 8.98 -12.82 18.24
N TRP A 74 9.30 -11.63 17.72
CA TRP A 74 9.80 -10.47 18.47
C TRP A 74 8.71 -9.62 19.13
N ILE A 75 7.43 -9.90 18.89
CA ILE A 75 6.32 -9.22 19.56
C ILE A 75 6.20 -9.70 21.01
N ASN A 76 6.31 -8.77 21.96
CA ASN A 76 6.18 -9.03 23.38
C ASN A 76 4.73 -8.90 23.86
N ASN A 77 3.85 -9.77 23.33
CA ASN A 77 2.43 -9.85 23.70
C ASN A 77 1.97 -11.31 23.73
N THR A 78 0.87 -11.60 24.44
CA THR A 78 0.28 -12.95 24.50
C THR A 78 -0.06 -13.48 23.11
N ASN A 79 -0.62 -12.61 22.26
CA ASN A 79 -0.82 -12.90 20.85
C ASN A 79 0.29 -12.20 20.04
N LYS A 80 1.07 -13.00 19.31
CA LYS A 80 2.15 -12.52 18.44
C LYS A 80 1.67 -12.10 17.05
N ARG A 81 0.40 -12.37 16.73
CA ARG A 81 -0.20 -12.04 15.46
C ARG A 81 -0.50 -10.55 15.37
N ILE A 82 0.13 -9.89 14.40
CA ILE A 82 -0.15 -8.51 14.04
C ILE A 82 -0.39 -8.41 12.54
N ALA A 83 -0.93 -7.28 12.09
CA ALA A 83 -0.93 -6.96 10.67
C ALA A 83 0.52 -6.88 10.18
N ASN A 84 0.77 -7.37 8.97
CA ASN A 84 2.08 -7.35 8.35
C ASN A 84 2.60 -5.90 8.27
N PRO A 85 3.67 -5.55 9.01
CA PRO A 85 4.11 -4.17 9.14
C PRO A 85 4.97 -3.70 7.95
N ALA A 86 5.35 -4.59 7.03
CA ALA A 86 6.34 -4.31 5.98
C ALA A 86 6.00 -3.07 5.15
N LYS A 87 4.73 -2.90 4.76
CA LYS A 87 4.26 -1.75 3.97
C LYS A 87 4.42 -0.39 4.68
N TYR A 88 4.46 -0.39 6.00
CA TYR A 88 4.60 0.83 6.80
C TYR A 88 6.02 1.03 7.32
N PHE A 89 6.83 -0.03 7.31
CA PHE A 89 8.20 0.01 7.80
C PHE A 89 9.20 0.40 6.71
N PHE A 90 9.15 -0.26 5.54
CA PHE A 90 10.12 -0.01 4.48
C PHE A 90 9.78 1.25 3.68
N ASP A 91 10.79 2.03 3.32
CA ASP A 91 10.61 3.29 2.57
C ASP A 91 10.24 3.04 1.10
N LYS A 92 10.71 1.92 0.54
CA LYS A 92 10.36 1.47 -0.81
C LYS A 92 8.96 0.86 -0.80
N GLU A 93 8.23 0.99 -1.91
CA GLU A 93 6.88 0.45 -2.01
C GLU A 93 6.87 -1.08 -1.84
N VAL A 94 6.06 -1.58 -0.90
CA VAL A 94 5.96 -3.01 -0.60
C VAL A 94 4.65 -3.61 -1.13
N ILE A 95 4.78 -4.71 -1.85
CA ILE A 95 3.71 -5.65 -2.17
C ILE A 95 3.77 -6.78 -1.13
N SER A 96 2.71 -6.94 -0.34
CA SER A 96 2.56 -8.01 0.65
C SER A 96 1.16 -8.62 0.58
N GLY A 97 0.97 -9.79 1.17
CA GLY A 97 -0.32 -10.47 1.17
C GLY A 97 -1.42 -9.67 1.89
N THR A 98 -2.62 -9.65 1.32
CA THR A 98 -3.84 -9.07 1.92
C THR A 98 -4.90 -10.13 2.23
N ASN A 99 -4.48 -11.39 2.32
CA ASN A 99 -5.28 -12.51 2.80
C ASN A 99 -5.48 -12.40 4.32
N ALA A 100 -6.72 -12.16 4.73
CA ALA A 100 -7.10 -12.07 6.13
C ALA A 100 -7.12 -13.46 6.81
N GLU A 101 -7.43 -14.50 6.03
CA GLU A 101 -7.52 -15.90 6.48
C GLU A 101 -8.42 -16.10 7.72
N ILE A 102 -9.57 -15.41 7.73
CA ILE A 102 -10.53 -15.46 8.85
C ILE A 102 -11.69 -16.39 8.48
N GLY A 103 -11.73 -17.58 9.09
CA GLY A 103 -12.75 -18.59 8.79
C GLY A 103 -12.67 -19.02 7.32
N ASP A 104 -13.79 -18.95 6.61
CA ASP A 104 -13.85 -19.25 5.17
C ASP A 104 -13.44 -18.08 4.27
N VAL A 105 -13.13 -16.90 4.85
CA VAL A 105 -12.72 -15.70 4.09
C VAL A 105 -11.22 -15.69 3.91
N TYR A 106 -10.78 -16.12 2.72
CA TYR A 106 -9.36 -16.06 2.34
C TYR A 106 -8.88 -14.60 2.18
N ARG A 107 -9.60 -13.77 1.42
CA ARG A 107 -9.23 -12.37 1.12
C ARG A 107 -10.43 -11.44 1.03
N GLU A 108 -10.26 -10.21 1.52
CA GLU A 108 -11.26 -9.13 1.40
C GLU A 108 -11.03 -8.22 0.18
N VAL A 109 -9.76 -8.00 -0.22
CA VAL A 109 -9.39 -7.04 -1.28
C VAL A 109 -8.79 -7.73 -2.51
N ASN A 110 -9.54 -7.84 -3.61
CA ASN A 110 -9.07 -8.48 -4.85
C ASN A 110 -8.43 -7.49 -5.83
N THR A 111 -7.20 -7.04 -5.55
CA THR A 111 -6.44 -6.28 -6.56
C THR A 111 -5.76 -7.21 -7.57
N PRO A 112 -5.54 -6.76 -8.83
CA PRO A 112 -4.93 -7.59 -9.87
C PRO A 112 -3.59 -8.23 -9.46
N GLU A 113 -2.74 -7.48 -8.76
CA GLU A 113 -1.44 -7.94 -8.27
C GLU A 113 -1.56 -9.01 -7.20
N GLN A 114 -2.60 -8.97 -6.35
CA GLN A 114 -2.82 -10.02 -5.34
C GLN A 114 -3.17 -11.35 -6.00
N ILE A 115 -4.09 -11.31 -6.96
CA ILE A 115 -4.52 -12.48 -7.73
C ILE A 115 -3.33 -13.05 -8.53
N TYR A 116 -2.52 -12.17 -9.12
CA TYR A 116 -1.34 -12.57 -9.88
C TYR A 116 -0.32 -13.28 -8.99
N ILE A 117 0.06 -12.68 -7.85
CA ILE A 117 1.04 -13.29 -6.94
C ILE A 117 0.52 -14.61 -6.35
N ASP A 118 -0.77 -14.72 -5.99
CA ASP A 118 -1.36 -16.01 -5.60
C ASP A 118 -1.13 -17.07 -6.67
N SER A 119 -1.44 -16.76 -7.93
CA SER A 119 -1.30 -17.72 -9.02
C SER A 119 0.15 -18.17 -9.24
N LEU A 120 1.13 -17.31 -8.91
CA LEU A 120 2.55 -17.67 -8.91
C LEU A 120 2.90 -18.56 -7.73
N LEU A 121 2.41 -18.22 -6.53
CA LEU A 121 2.67 -18.98 -5.31
C LEU A 121 2.01 -20.36 -5.33
N ASP A 122 0.87 -20.51 -6.00
CA ASP A 122 0.21 -21.80 -6.23
C ASP A 122 1.05 -22.74 -7.11
N LYS A 123 1.84 -22.17 -8.03
CA LYS A 123 2.72 -22.90 -8.96
C LYS A 123 4.19 -22.82 -8.56
N ARG A 124 4.49 -22.40 -7.32
CA ARG A 124 5.85 -22.12 -6.84
C ARG A 124 6.84 -23.29 -7.00
N ASP A 125 6.33 -24.51 -6.93
CA ASP A 125 7.12 -25.74 -7.03
C ASP A 125 7.40 -26.12 -8.50
N ASP A 126 6.67 -25.54 -9.46
CA ASP A 126 6.79 -25.78 -10.90
C ASP A 126 7.55 -24.67 -11.66
N ILE A 127 7.84 -23.53 -10.99
CA ILE A 127 8.52 -22.38 -11.60
C ILE A 127 9.96 -22.22 -11.08
N THR A 128 10.88 -21.88 -11.98
CA THR A 128 12.30 -21.61 -11.66
C THR A 128 12.77 -20.23 -12.12
N ASP A 129 11.87 -19.43 -12.69
CA ASP A 129 12.08 -18.08 -13.22
C ASP A 129 11.11 -17.06 -12.59
N MET A 130 10.83 -17.20 -11.28
CA MET A 130 9.94 -16.28 -10.55
C MET A 130 10.38 -14.82 -10.68
N GLY A 131 11.68 -14.53 -10.71
CA GLY A 131 12.19 -13.17 -10.88
C GLY A 131 11.66 -12.49 -12.14
N LYS A 132 11.63 -13.21 -13.27
CA LYS A 132 11.11 -12.74 -14.54
C LYS A 132 9.62 -12.49 -14.46
N LEU A 133 8.88 -13.37 -13.78
CA LEU A 133 7.43 -13.24 -13.59
C LEU A 133 7.07 -12.04 -12.71
N ILE A 134 7.83 -11.73 -11.66
CA ILE A 134 7.55 -10.58 -10.78
C ILE A 134 8.17 -9.27 -11.30
N SER A 135 9.10 -9.32 -12.26
CA SER A 135 9.73 -8.11 -12.85
C SER A 135 8.71 -7.15 -13.48
N ILE A 136 7.59 -7.66 -14.01
CA ILE A 136 6.53 -6.85 -14.64
C ILE A 136 5.81 -5.94 -13.64
N LEU A 137 5.94 -6.23 -12.34
CA LEU A 137 5.39 -5.46 -11.23
C LEU A 137 6.42 -4.48 -10.64
N ASN A 138 7.54 -4.26 -11.34
CA ASN A 138 8.66 -3.46 -10.86
C ASN A 138 9.31 -4.01 -9.57
N VAL A 139 9.23 -5.33 -9.32
CA VAL A 139 9.79 -5.97 -8.12
C VAL A 139 11.28 -6.28 -8.30
N LYS A 140 12.13 -5.49 -7.65
CA LYS A 140 13.59 -5.67 -7.67
C LYS A 140 14.11 -6.56 -6.55
N TYR A 141 13.46 -6.49 -5.39
CA TYR A 141 13.86 -7.27 -4.22
C TYR A 141 12.68 -8.08 -3.68
N VAL A 142 12.98 -9.30 -3.23
CA VAL A 142 12.07 -10.14 -2.46
C VAL A 142 12.63 -10.25 -1.05
N ILE A 143 11.84 -9.90 -0.05
CA ILE A 143 12.19 -10.08 1.37
C ILE A 143 11.40 -11.26 1.89
N LEU A 144 12.10 -12.25 2.45
CA LEU A 144 11.50 -13.35 3.19
C LEU A 144 11.84 -13.19 4.67
N THR A 145 10.84 -12.98 5.52
CA THR A 145 11.04 -12.98 6.97
C THR A 145 11.07 -14.40 7.53
N SER A 146 11.94 -14.66 8.50
CA SER A 146 12.11 -15.94 9.22
C SER A 146 11.00 -16.19 10.25
N GLU A 147 9.76 -15.87 9.88
CA GLU A 147 8.58 -15.87 10.76
C GLU A 147 7.49 -16.79 10.17
N SER A 148 6.48 -17.14 10.98
CA SER A 148 5.34 -17.95 10.53
C SER A 148 5.76 -19.23 9.76
N ASP A 149 5.32 -19.38 8.51
CA ASP A 149 5.54 -20.52 7.64
C ASP A 149 6.63 -20.29 6.57
N PHE A 150 7.63 -19.44 6.85
CA PHE A 150 8.68 -19.05 5.92
C PHE A 150 9.41 -20.21 5.21
N LYS A 151 9.48 -21.40 5.84
CA LYS A 151 10.08 -22.60 5.24
C LYS A 151 9.37 -23.03 3.94
N LYS A 152 8.07 -22.74 3.78
CA LYS A 152 7.34 -22.99 2.53
C LYS A 152 7.86 -22.17 1.35
N TYR A 153 8.63 -21.11 1.62
CA TYR A 153 9.19 -20.21 0.63
C TYR A 153 10.65 -20.54 0.29
N PHE A 154 11.17 -21.69 0.72
CA PHE A 154 12.54 -22.10 0.39
C PHE A 154 12.74 -22.40 -1.10
N PHE A 155 11.68 -22.51 -1.89
CA PHE A 155 11.77 -22.55 -3.35
C PHE A 155 12.45 -21.31 -3.94
N LEU A 156 12.45 -20.16 -3.22
CA LEU A 156 13.15 -18.94 -3.62
C LEU A 156 14.66 -19.15 -3.80
N PHE A 157 15.28 -20.04 -3.01
CA PHE A 157 16.70 -20.37 -3.13
C PHE A 157 17.03 -21.19 -4.38
N ASN A 158 16.02 -21.81 -5.00
CA ASN A 158 16.17 -22.63 -6.21
C ASN A 158 15.84 -21.85 -7.49
N GLN A 159 15.47 -20.57 -7.39
CA GLN A 159 15.17 -19.74 -8.56
C GLN A 159 16.46 -19.38 -9.29
N THR A 160 16.46 -19.54 -10.61
CA THR A 160 17.62 -19.27 -11.46
C THR A 160 17.92 -17.77 -11.58
N ASP A 161 16.89 -16.94 -11.39
CA ASP A 161 16.88 -15.50 -11.63
C ASP A 161 16.63 -14.65 -10.38
N LEU A 162 16.69 -15.26 -9.19
CA LEU A 162 16.81 -14.58 -7.91
C LEU A 162 18.17 -14.90 -7.28
N GLU A 163 18.76 -13.92 -6.61
CA GLU A 163 20.06 -14.06 -5.94
C GLU A 163 19.93 -13.62 -4.48
N LEU A 164 20.33 -14.46 -3.53
CA LEU A 164 20.41 -14.04 -2.13
C LEU A 164 21.56 -13.03 -1.96
N VAL A 165 21.22 -11.76 -1.71
CA VAL A 165 22.20 -10.67 -1.57
C VAL A 165 22.45 -10.26 -0.13
N LYS A 166 21.51 -10.53 0.78
CA LYS A 166 21.65 -10.23 2.20
C LYS A 166 20.88 -11.22 3.05
N GLN A 167 21.45 -11.60 4.19
CA GLN A 167 20.81 -12.45 5.18
C GLN A 167 21.12 -11.91 6.58
N THR A 168 20.10 -11.82 7.41
CA THR A 168 20.19 -11.42 8.81
C THR A 168 19.58 -12.51 9.69
N LYS A 169 19.39 -12.20 10.98
CA LYS A 169 18.71 -13.13 11.90
C LYS A 169 17.27 -13.38 11.48
N ASN A 170 16.55 -12.32 11.10
CA ASN A 170 15.11 -12.36 10.85
C ASN A 170 14.75 -12.26 9.36
N LEU A 171 15.67 -11.90 8.46
CA LEU A 171 15.34 -11.60 7.06
C LEU A 171 16.31 -12.24 6.07
N TYR A 172 15.78 -12.71 4.94
CA TYR A 172 16.52 -13.02 3.71
C TYR A 172 16.11 -12.04 2.63
N VAL A 173 17.09 -11.48 1.91
CA VAL A 173 16.85 -10.53 0.82
C VAL A 173 17.39 -11.12 -0.47
N PHE A 174 16.47 -11.36 -1.40
CA PHE A 174 16.78 -11.80 -2.75
C PHE A 174 16.69 -10.63 -3.71
N LYS A 175 17.70 -10.46 -4.56
CA LYS A 175 17.69 -9.52 -5.67
C LYS A 175 17.26 -10.23 -6.94
N ASN A 176 16.35 -9.60 -7.68
CA ASN A 176 15.95 -10.03 -9.00
C ASN A 176 17.08 -9.74 -9.99
N LYS A 177 17.49 -10.75 -10.77
CA LYS A 177 18.52 -10.61 -11.81
C LYS A 177 17.97 -9.95 -13.08
N ASN A 178 16.66 -9.89 -13.23
CA ASN A 178 16.02 -9.20 -14.35
C ASN A 178 15.98 -7.70 -14.10
N ASP A 179 16.14 -6.92 -15.17
CA ASP A 179 15.91 -5.48 -15.11
C ASP A 179 14.44 -5.19 -14.77
N VAL A 180 14.24 -4.18 -13.93
CA VAL A 180 12.90 -3.69 -13.57
C VAL A 180 12.78 -2.22 -13.89
N SER A 181 11.56 -1.78 -14.16
CA SER A 181 11.24 -0.37 -14.28
C SER A 181 9.76 -0.16 -14.00
N LYS A 182 9.42 0.97 -13.37
CA LYS A 182 8.04 1.38 -13.18
C LYS A 182 7.33 1.62 -14.51
N ILE A 183 8.06 2.16 -15.49
CA ILE A 183 7.57 2.39 -16.84
C ILE A 183 8.57 1.78 -17.82
N TYR A 184 8.09 0.91 -18.70
CA TYR A 184 8.91 0.28 -19.73
C TYR A 184 8.13 0.16 -21.03
N GLN A 185 8.83 -0.17 -22.10
CA GLN A 185 8.26 -0.30 -23.43
C GLN A 185 8.52 -1.70 -24.01
N THR A 186 7.56 -2.24 -24.74
CA THR A 186 7.61 -3.59 -25.34
C THR A 186 6.73 -3.69 -26.59
N ASP A 187 6.98 -4.70 -27.41
CA ASP A 187 6.19 -4.96 -28.63
C ASP A 187 5.04 -5.96 -28.38
N ASP A 188 5.07 -6.67 -27.26
CA ASP A 188 4.13 -7.73 -26.92
C ASP A 188 3.76 -7.65 -25.42
N ILE A 189 2.47 -7.53 -25.15
CA ILE A 189 1.90 -7.36 -23.80
C ILE A 189 1.25 -8.64 -23.26
N ASP A 190 1.29 -9.73 -24.03
CA ASP A 190 0.79 -11.05 -23.67
C ASP A 190 1.94 -12.01 -23.32
N ASN A 191 3.15 -11.75 -23.82
CA ASN A 191 4.34 -12.55 -23.56
C ASN A 191 5.30 -11.89 -22.55
N ILE A 192 5.37 -12.39 -21.32
CA ILE A 192 6.29 -11.89 -20.27
C ILE A 192 7.77 -11.97 -20.68
N GLY A 193 8.11 -12.90 -21.60
CA GLY A 193 9.46 -13.05 -22.15
C GLY A 193 9.81 -12.07 -23.27
N ALA A 194 8.88 -11.20 -23.68
CA ALA A 194 9.17 -10.16 -24.65
C ALA A 194 10.26 -9.20 -24.15
N GLN A 195 11.00 -8.61 -25.08
CA GLN A 195 12.01 -7.61 -24.74
C GLN A 195 11.33 -6.42 -24.04
N LYS A 196 11.85 -6.09 -22.85
CA LYS A 196 11.42 -4.93 -22.05
C LYS A 196 12.57 -3.93 -22.06
N VAL A 197 12.26 -2.68 -22.36
CA VAL A 197 13.23 -1.59 -22.29
C VAL A 197 12.70 -0.55 -21.32
N GLY A 198 13.43 -0.27 -20.24
CA GLY A 198 13.06 0.79 -19.30
C GLY A 198 12.88 2.12 -20.02
N LEU A 199 11.83 2.85 -19.67
CA LEU A 199 11.55 4.17 -20.22
C LEU A 199 11.75 5.21 -19.13
N SER A 200 12.53 6.24 -19.40
CA SER A 200 12.72 7.36 -18.48
C SER A 200 11.44 8.18 -18.33
N TYR A 201 11.20 8.68 -17.13
CA TYR A 201 10.03 9.48 -16.80
C TYR A 201 10.29 10.49 -15.69
N GLU A 202 9.48 11.53 -15.67
CA GLU A 202 9.36 12.50 -14.59
C GLU A 202 8.05 12.23 -13.84
N GLN A 203 8.13 11.91 -12.55
CA GLN A 203 6.95 11.85 -11.70
C GLN A 203 6.58 13.26 -11.25
N LEU A 204 5.53 13.83 -11.84
CA LEU A 204 5.06 15.17 -11.48
C LEU A 204 4.31 15.16 -10.15
N ASN A 205 3.52 14.11 -9.91
CA ASN A 205 2.84 13.82 -8.64
C ASN A 205 2.36 12.35 -8.64
N PRO A 206 1.77 11.82 -7.55
CA PRO A 206 1.36 10.41 -7.47
C PRO A 206 0.36 9.95 -8.55
N VAL A 207 -0.40 10.88 -9.16
CA VAL A 207 -1.44 10.59 -10.15
C VAL A 207 -1.08 11.06 -11.57
N LYS A 208 0.16 11.54 -11.78
CA LYS A 208 0.60 12.09 -13.06
C LYS A 208 2.10 11.88 -13.31
N TYR A 209 2.41 11.26 -14.44
CA TYR A 209 3.77 10.97 -14.90
C TYR A 209 3.97 11.49 -16.31
N ARG A 210 5.15 12.03 -16.61
CA ARG A 210 5.55 12.49 -17.95
C ARG A 210 6.65 11.60 -18.49
N LEU A 211 6.46 11.12 -19.72
CA LEU A 211 7.37 10.23 -20.42
C LEU A 211 8.38 11.02 -21.24
N GLU A 212 9.60 10.51 -21.33
CA GLU A 212 10.60 11.02 -22.27
C GLU A 212 10.34 10.57 -23.72
N ASP A 213 11.03 11.20 -24.67
CA ASP A 213 10.77 11.01 -26.11
C ASP A 213 11.46 9.80 -26.74
N ASN A 214 12.26 9.04 -26.00
CA ASN A 214 13.00 7.85 -26.45
C ASN A 214 12.14 6.58 -26.59
N ARG A 215 10.96 6.71 -27.22
CA ARG A 215 9.96 5.64 -27.36
C ARG A 215 10.06 5.00 -28.74
N SER A 216 10.41 3.72 -28.78
CA SER A 216 10.66 2.93 -30.00
C SER A 216 9.80 1.68 -30.14
N LYS A 217 9.09 1.26 -29.08
CA LYS A 217 8.25 0.06 -29.06
C LYS A 217 6.76 0.39 -29.21
N LYS A 218 5.97 -0.64 -29.56
CA LYS A 218 4.52 -0.52 -29.79
C LYS A 218 3.74 -0.11 -28.55
N TYR A 219 4.09 -0.69 -27.40
CA TYR A 219 3.37 -0.50 -26.15
C TYR A 219 4.26 0.12 -25.08
N ILE A 220 3.62 0.92 -24.22
CA ILE A 220 4.19 1.44 -22.98
C ILE A 220 3.45 0.77 -21.83
N VAL A 221 4.18 0.10 -20.95
CA VAL A 221 3.65 -0.57 -19.77
C VAL A 221 3.96 0.26 -18.54
N PHE A 222 2.95 0.44 -17.70
CA PHE A 222 3.05 1.09 -16.40
C PHE A 222 2.75 0.07 -15.31
N ALA A 223 3.78 -0.27 -14.53
CA ALA A 223 3.80 -1.32 -13.51
C ALA A 223 3.02 -0.97 -12.23
N GLU A 224 1.92 -0.23 -12.38
CA GLU A 224 0.89 -0.10 -11.36
C GLU A 224 -0.24 -1.12 -11.62
N PRO A 225 -0.99 -1.50 -10.58
CA PRO A 225 -2.18 -2.34 -10.71
C PRO A 225 -3.10 -1.87 -11.84
N PHE A 226 -3.57 -2.81 -12.66
CA PHE A 226 -4.48 -2.48 -13.75
C PHE A 226 -5.69 -1.70 -13.25
N SER A 227 -5.94 -0.53 -13.85
CA SER A 227 -7.14 0.26 -13.60
C SER A 227 -7.53 1.03 -14.86
N LYS A 228 -8.82 0.99 -15.20
CA LYS A 228 -9.39 1.73 -16.35
C LYS A 228 -9.28 3.26 -16.20
N ASP A 229 -8.99 3.73 -14.99
CA ASP A 229 -8.86 5.16 -14.65
C ASP A 229 -7.49 5.75 -15.02
N TRP A 230 -6.47 4.93 -15.29
CA TRP A 230 -5.20 5.40 -15.86
C TRP A 230 -5.34 5.66 -17.36
N LYS A 231 -4.80 6.78 -17.85
CA LYS A 231 -4.80 7.14 -19.27
C LYS A 231 -3.43 7.57 -19.75
N LEU A 232 -3.08 7.23 -21.00
CA LEU A 232 -1.94 7.81 -21.71
C LEU A 232 -2.45 8.69 -22.85
N GLY A 233 -2.18 10.00 -22.79
CA GLY A 233 -2.68 10.93 -23.81
C GLY A 233 -4.21 10.91 -23.97
N GLY A 234 -4.94 10.66 -22.88
CA GLY A 234 -6.41 10.54 -22.87
C GLY A 234 -6.96 9.17 -23.29
N LYS A 235 -6.13 8.23 -23.75
CA LYS A 235 -6.58 6.88 -24.13
C LYS A 235 -6.57 5.92 -22.93
N ALA A 236 -7.56 5.02 -22.90
CA ALA A 236 -7.69 3.98 -21.88
C ALA A 236 -6.55 2.95 -21.94
N PRO A 237 -6.24 2.28 -20.82
CA PRO A 237 -5.24 1.23 -20.81
C PRO A 237 -5.81 -0.07 -21.36
N LEU A 238 -4.92 -0.87 -21.94
CA LEU A 238 -5.04 -2.31 -22.11
C LEU A 238 -4.51 -3.01 -20.85
N GLN A 239 -4.97 -4.23 -20.59
CA GLN A 239 -4.45 -5.05 -19.51
C GLN A 239 -3.28 -5.87 -20.04
N ALA A 240 -2.07 -5.62 -19.54
CA ALA A 240 -0.88 -6.39 -19.90
C ALA A 240 -0.62 -7.50 -18.88
N TYR A 241 -0.30 -8.69 -19.40
CA TYR A 241 -0.01 -9.91 -18.63
C TYR A 241 -1.09 -10.25 -17.58
N GLY A 242 -2.31 -9.76 -17.78
CA GLY A 242 -3.41 -9.91 -16.82
C GLY A 242 -3.31 -9.06 -15.54
N VAL A 243 -2.31 -8.20 -15.36
CA VAL A 243 -2.05 -7.57 -14.05
C VAL A 243 -1.76 -6.07 -14.06
N VAL A 244 -1.08 -5.55 -15.09
CA VAL A 244 -0.62 -4.14 -15.13
C VAL A 244 -1.22 -3.37 -16.30
N ASN A 245 -1.05 -2.05 -16.29
CA ASN A 245 -1.55 -1.16 -17.33
C ASN A 245 -0.59 -1.14 -18.53
N ALA A 246 -1.13 -1.30 -19.74
CA ALA A 246 -0.41 -1.03 -20.98
C ALA A 246 -1.15 0.00 -21.83
N PHE A 247 -0.40 0.71 -22.67
CA PHE A 247 -0.94 1.73 -23.55
C PHE A 247 -0.30 1.59 -24.92
N GLU A 248 -1.07 1.81 -25.98
CA GLU A 248 -0.48 2.13 -27.27
C GLU A 248 0.35 3.40 -27.16
N ASN A 249 1.49 3.45 -27.83
CA ASN A 249 2.38 4.59 -27.81
C ASN A 249 1.74 5.81 -28.52
N SER A 250 0.90 6.58 -27.81
CA SER A 250 0.11 7.68 -28.40
C SER A 250 0.02 8.94 -27.53
N GLY A 251 0.94 9.16 -26.59
CA GLY A 251 0.92 10.33 -25.72
C GLY A 251 2.21 10.48 -24.91
N LYS A 252 2.35 11.60 -24.18
CA LYS A 252 3.51 11.88 -23.32
C LYS A 252 3.20 11.83 -21.82
N GLU A 253 1.94 11.79 -21.42
CA GLU A 253 1.56 11.86 -20.02
C GLU A 253 0.63 10.71 -19.63
N ILE A 254 0.99 10.00 -18.55
CA ILE A 254 0.15 9.01 -17.88
C ILE A 254 -0.58 9.72 -16.72
N ILE A 255 -1.91 9.67 -16.70
CA ILE A 255 -2.75 10.42 -15.75
C ILE A 255 -3.81 9.48 -15.15
N PHE A 256 -4.00 9.54 -13.84
CA PHE A 256 -5.14 8.89 -13.16
C PHE A 256 -6.36 9.82 -13.17
N GLU A 257 -7.25 9.67 -14.14
CA GLU A 257 -8.37 10.59 -14.37
C GLU A 257 -9.35 10.68 -13.20
N ARG A 258 -9.56 9.57 -12.49
CA ARG A 258 -10.50 9.51 -11.36
C ARG A 258 -10.16 10.52 -10.27
N PHE A 259 -8.88 10.81 -10.06
CA PHE A 259 -8.47 11.84 -9.10
C PHE A 259 -9.08 13.20 -9.46
N TYR A 260 -8.95 13.63 -10.71
CA TYR A 260 -9.42 14.94 -11.16
C TYR A 260 -10.94 15.00 -11.34
N ARG A 261 -11.57 13.90 -11.74
CA ARG A 261 -13.01 13.84 -12.02
C ARG A 261 -13.87 13.59 -10.78
N ILE A 262 -13.36 12.86 -9.79
CA ILE A 262 -14.15 12.41 -8.63
C ILE A 262 -13.53 12.92 -7.32
N ASN A 263 -12.27 12.60 -7.07
CA ASN A 263 -11.68 12.83 -5.74
C ASN A 263 -11.47 14.33 -5.47
N LEU A 264 -10.92 15.06 -6.43
CA LEU A 264 -10.63 16.49 -6.29
C LEU A 264 -11.91 17.32 -6.07
N PRO A 265 -12.99 17.16 -6.86
CA PRO A 265 -14.26 17.81 -6.57
C PRO A 265 -14.83 17.44 -5.20
N ALA A 266 -14.74 16.17 -4.79
CA ALA A 266 -15.20 15.74 -3.48
C ALA A 266 -14.45 16.44 -2.34
N TYR A 267 -13.12 16.57 -2.45
CA TYR A 267 -12.33 17.31 -1.48
C TYR A 267 -12.70 18.79 -1.43
N VAL A 268 -12.95 19.42 -2.58
CA VAL A 268 -13.40 20.82 -2.64
C VAL A 268 -14.76 20.98 -1.93
N ILE A 269 -15.71 20.07 -2.19
CA ILE A 269 -17.03 20.09 -1.53
C ILE A 269 -16.88 19.92 -0.01
N SER A 270 -16.06 18.97 0.45
CA SER A 270 -15.82 18.76 1.88
C SER A 270 -15.20 19.98 2.56
N ILE A 271 -14.24 20.65 1.91
CA ILE A 271 -13.63 21.88 2.42
C ILE A 271 -14.65 23.01 2.52
N LEU A 272 -15.46 23.20 1.48
CA LEU A 272 -16.53 24.22 1.47
C LEU A 272 -17.57 23.96 2.55
N ALA A 273 -17.96 22.70 2.75
CA ALA A 273 -18.89 22.32 3.82
C ALA A 273 -18.29 22.60 5.21
N PHE A 274 -17.02 22.27 5.42
CA PHE A 274 -16.31 22.53 6.67
C PHE A 274 -16.22 24.04 6.98
N ILE A 275 -15.84 24.86 6.00
CA ILE A 275 -15.81 26.31 6.12
C ILE A 275 -17.22 26.86 6.41
N GLY A 276 -18.24 26.36 5.70
CA GLY A 276 -19.63 26.72 5.93
C GLY A 276 -20.07 26.45 7.38
N LEU A 277 -19.71 25.30 7.94
CA LEU A 277 -20.00 24.96 9.34
C LEU A 277 -19.31 25.94 10.31
N ILE A 278 -18.04 26.28 10.09
CA ILE A 278 -17.30 27.25 10.92
C ILE A 278 -17.97 28.63 10.88
N LEU A 279 -18.41 29.09 9.71
CA LEU A 279 -19.00 30.42 9.54
C LEU A 279 -20.44 30.51 10.05
N ILE A 280 -21.24 29.44 9.92
CA ILE A 280 -22.66 29.42 10.32
C ILE A 280 -22.81 29.19 11.83
N TYR A 281 -21.90 28.45 12.46
CA TYR A 281 -21.98 28.07 13.88
C TYR A 281 -22.11 29.28 14.83
N PRO A 282 -21.31 30.36 14.72
CA PRO A 282 -21.46 31.55 15.57
C PRO A 282 -22.78 32.31 15.34
N GLY A 283 -23.34 32.24 14.12
CA GLY A 283 -24.59 32.89 13.75
C GLY A 283 -25.83 32.21 14.35
N LEU A 284 -25.80 30.88 14.48
CA LEU A 284 -26.86 30.11 15.12
C LEU A 284 -26.91 30.34 16.63
N GLU A 285 -25.75 30.52 17.28
CA GLU A 285 -25.66 30.81 18.71
C GLU A 285 -26.26 32.18 19.07
N LYS A 286 -26.00 33.21 18.24
CA LYS A 286 -26.58 34.55 18.42
C LYS A 286 -28.10 34.59 18.26
N ARG A 287 -28.70 33.73 17.42
CA ARG A 287 -30.17 33.68 17.24
C ARG A 287 -30.89 32.96 18.38
N LYS A 288 -30.25 32.00 19.05
CA LYS A 288 -30.80 31.34 20.25
C LYS A 288 -30.88 32.26 21.47
N ASN A 289 -30.03 33.28 21.57
CA ASN A 289 -30.02 34.24 22.69
C ASN A 289 -30.99 35.42 22.54
N LYS A 290 -31.79 35.47 21.46
CA LYS A 290 -32.78 36.53 21.18
C LYS A 290 -34.25 36.07 21.26
N LEU A 291 -34.51 34.81 21.64
CA LEU A 291 -35.83 34.22 21.89
C LEU A 291 -35.93 33.75 23.34
#